data_AF-A0A524M1R3-F1
#
_entry.id   AF-A0A524M1R3-F1
#
_cell.length_a   1.000
_cell.length_b   1.000
_cell.length_c   1.000
_cell.angle_alpha   90.00
_cell.angle_beta   90.00
_cell.angle_gamma   90.00
#
_symmetry.space_group_name_H-M   'P 1'
#
loop_
_entity.id
_entity.type
_entity.pdbx_description
1 polymer ?
#
loop_
_entity_poly.entity_id
_entity_poly.type
_entity_poly.pdbx_seq_one_letter_code
_entity_poly.pdbx_strand_id
1 'polypeptide(L)'
;MRRAKHLSLLSTLDLWGPMLEERLGTLAWSIVSDIHSRLKSEVSDEPRLLTEATRITSLNLVLKCRFSYEKLGLDENEYLFRNLSFEGTRAGISKKNTHDLAMRIGDSTSLLPETKIQKLSLNDFANLLGWIHSLGSYHLPLSLNHGSFQRTLGAYYTPQSIADYIVNLTMKNGLEQQVRAISKNATSSFEDFLSLRILDPACGAGVFLISVANLMQSFTKKAIDKARESGVLKSDIQDIVSTSTSNLYGVDLDSGALEVADISLRLLLGNGDGSLPESMFGKTLKNGDSLISFRGLQDKSNHQRFFREPMNINAFEWQKEFPEIFSETRAGFD
;
A
#
# COMPACT_ATOMS: atom_id res chain seq x y z
N MET A 1 49.07 18.00 -20.82
CA MET A 1 47.93 17.41 -21.56
C MET A 1 47.55 16.07 -20.92
N ARG A 2 46.59 16.06 -20.00
CA ARG A 2 45.98 14.84 -19.40
C ARG A 2 44.46 14.96 -19.51
N ARG A 3 43.84 13.86 -19.95
CA ARG A 3 42.41 13.64 -20.19
C ARG A 3 41.60 13.58 -18.88
N ALA A 4 40.33 13.99 -18.93
CA ALA A 4 39.14 13.32 -18.36
C ALA A 4 37.88 14.10 -18.80
N LYS A 5 37.11 13.65 -19.81
CA LYS A 5 35.93 12.76 -19.68
C LYS A 5 35.02 13.08 -18.48
N HIS A 6 34.24 14.15 -18.61
CA HIS A 6 32.95 14.30 -17.92
C HIS A 6 31.86 14.09 -18.98
N LEU A 7 31.19 12.93 -18.95
CA LEU A 7 29.88 12.63 -19.55
C LEU A 7 29.68 11.11 -19.54
N SER A 8 28.99 10.60 -18.52
CA SER A 8 28.13 9.39 -18.55
C SER A 8 27.83 8.96 -17.11
N LEU A 9 26.65 9.32 -16.60
CA LEU A 9 26.03 8.70 -15.42
C LEU A 9 24.50 8.91 -15.40
N LEU A 10 23.89 9.01 -16.58
CA LEU A 10 22.43 9.13 -16.77
C LEU A 10 21.91 8.17 -17.84
N SER A 11 22.39 6.91 -17.89
CA SER A 11 21.99 5.98 -18.95
C SER A 11 21.56 4.58 -18.50
N THR A 12 21.04 4.42 -17.27
CA THR A 12 20.54 3.12 -16.82
C THR A 12 19.18 3.14 -16.13
N LEU A 13 18.42 4.25 -16.18
CA LEU A 13 17.12 4.33 -15.52
C LEU A 13 15.88 4.03 -16.41
N ASP A 14 15.95 4.06 -17.74
CA ASP A 14 14.70 4.19 -18.53
C ASP A 14 14.55 3.27 -19.75
N LEU A 15 14.60 1.94 -19.60
CA LEU A 15 14.13 1.03 -20.67
C LEU A 15 13.35 -0.23 -20.21
N TRP A 16 13.24 -0.50 -18.90
CA TRP A 16 12.57 -1.71 -18.40
C TRP A 16 11.25 -1.44 -17.66
N GLY A 17 11.01 -0.22 -17.19
CA GLY A 17 9.83 0.15 -16.39
C GLY A 17 8.48 -0.07 -17.10
N PRO A 18 8.25 0.50 -18.30
CA PRO A 18 6.97 0.36 -19.01
C PRO A 18 6.65 -1.08 -19.40
N MET A 19 7.66 -1.82 -19.86
CA MET A 19 7.51 -3.23 -20.26
C MET A 19 7.25 -4.15 -19.06
N LEU A 20 7.78 -3.83 -17.88
CA LEU A 20 7.52 -4.59 -16.65
C LEU A 20 6.10 -4.33 -16.11
N GLU A 21 5.66 -3.07 -16.09
CA GLU A 21 4.30 -2.71 -15.68
C GLU A 21 3.25 -3.34 -16.60
N GLU A 22 3.48 -3.32 -17.92
CA GLU A 22 2.61 -3.99 -18.90
C GLU A 22 2.55 -5.52 -18.65
N ARG A 23 3.68 -6.14 -18.32
CA ARG A 23 3.74 -7.57 -17.97
C ARG A 23 2.98 -7.89 -16.69
N LEU A 24 3.10 -7.06 -15.65
CA LEU A 24 2.38 -7.24 -14.38
C LEU A 24 0.88 -7.03 -14.56
N GLY A 25 0.47 -5.99 -15.30
CA GLY A 25 -0.93 -5.77 -15.66
C GLY A 25 -1.51 -6.95 -16.44
N THR A 26 -0.77 -7.48 -17.41
CA THR A 26 -1.17 -8.68 -18.18
C THR A 26 -1.29 -9.93 -17.29
N LEU A 27 -0.35 -10.11 -16.35
CA LEU A 27 -0.41 -11.20 -15.38
C LEU A 27 -1.63 -11.09 -14.47
N ALA A 28 -1.87 -9.90 -13.90
CA ALA A 28 -3.04 -9.63 -13.08
C ALA A 28 -4.34 -9.87 -13.85
N TRP A 29 -4.40 -9.40 -15.10
CA TRP A 29 -5.53 -9.60 -15.99
C TRP A 29 -5.86 -11.09 -16.21
N SER A 30 -4.85 -11.91 -16.52
CA SER A 30 -5.03 -13.36 -16.68
C SER A 30 -5.62 -13.97 -15.42
N ILE A 31 -5.02 -13.68 -14.26
CA ILE A 31 -5.44 -14.22 -12.96
C ILE A 31 -6.90 -13.85 -12.65
N VAL A 32 -7.23 -12.56 -12.76
CA VAL A 32 -8.56 -12.04 -12.44
C VAL A 32 -9.61 -12.60 -13.42
N SER A 33 -9.28 -12.68 -14.71
CA SER A 33 -10.22 -13.15 -15.74
C SER A 33 -10.52 -14.66 -15.59
N ASP A 34 -9.49 -15.47 -15.32
CA ASP A 34 -9.64 -16.92 -15.15
C ASP A 34 -10.49 -17.25 -13.92
N ILE A 35 -10.22 -16.57 -12.80
CA ILE A 35 -11.00 -16.70 -11.55
C ILE A 35 -12.43 -16.21 -11.75
N HIS A 36 -12.62 -15.06 -12.39
CA HIS A 36 -13.95 -14.52 -12.67
C HIS A 36 -14.79 -15.49 -13.51
N SER A 37 -14.19 -16.05 -14.58
CA SER A 37 -14.86 -17.03 -15.45
C SER A 37 -15.34 -18.25 -14.66
N ARG A 38 -14.52 -18.72 -13.71
CA ARG A 38 -14.84 -19.87 -12.85
C ARG A 38 -15.93 -19.59 -11.83
N LEU A 39 -15.93 -18.41 -11.21
CA LEU A 39 -17.01 -18.02 -10.28
C LEU A 39 -18.31 -17.68 -11.02
N LYS A 40 -18.23 -17.19 -12.26
CA LYS A 40 -19.43 -16.86 -13.04
C LYS A 40 -20.31 -18.09 -13.31
N SER A 41 -19.74 -19.29 -13.42
CA SER A 41 -20.55 -20.51 -13.54
C SER A 41 -21.33 -20.87 -12.28
N GLU A 42 -20.99 -20.27 -11.13
CA GLU A 42 -21.60 -20.54 -9.82
C GLU A 42 -22.69 -19.55 -9.43
N VAL A 43 -22.76 -18.37 -10.08
CA VAL A 43 -23.67 -17.26 -9.75
C VAL A 43 -24.20 -16.61 -11.03
N SER A 44 -25.51 -16.67 -11.25
CA SER A 44 -26.13 -16.16 -12.49
C SER A 44 -26.47 -14.66 -12.46
N ASP A 45 -26.82 -14.07 -11.31
CA ASP A 45 -27.56 -12.79 -11.29
C ASP A 45 -27.02 -11.69 -10.35
N GLU A 46 -25.79 -11.79 -9.83
CA GLU A 46 -25.21 -10.76 -8.96
C GLU A 46 -23.81 -10.29 -9.43
N PRO A 47 -23.72 -9.37 -10.41
CA PRO A 47 -22.44 -9.00 -11.03
C PRO A 47 -21.45 -8.35 -10.05
N ARG A 48 -21.93 -7.54 -9.11
CA ARG A 48 -21.07 -6.89 -8.11
C ARG A 48 -20.56 -7.86 -7.06
N LEU A 49 -21.39 -8.82 -6.62
CA LEU A 49 -20.99 -9.91 -5.73
C LEU A 49 -19.90 -10.75 -6.38
N LEU A 50 -20.13 -11.17 -7.63
CA LEU A 50 -19.16 -11.93 -8.43
C LEU A 50 -17.84 -11.19 -8.56
N THR A 51 -17.90 -9.88 -8.81
CA THR A 51 -16.71 -9.05 -8.95
C THR A 51 -15.90 -8.96 -7.65
N GLU A 52 -16.57 -8.71 -6.51
CA GLU A 52 -15.90 -8.68 -5.21
C GLU A 52 -15.32 -10.03 -4.82
N ALA A 53 -16.04 -11.12 -5.07
CA ALA A 53 -15.56 -12.47 -4.78
C ALA A 53 -14.35 -12.81 -5.65
N THR A 54 -14.38 -12.43 -6.94
CA THR A 54 -13.23 -12.58 -7.84
C THR A 54 -12.01 -11.87 -7.28
N ARG A 55 -12.14 -10.59 -6.90
CA ARG A 55 -11.03 -9.79 -6.36
C ARG A 55 -10.44 -10.43 -5.10
N ILE A 56 -11.29 -10.81 -4.15
CA ILE A 56 -10.87 -11.43 -2.89
C ILE A 56 -10.20 -12.78 -3.13
N THR A 57 -10.78 -13.64 -4.00
CA THR A 57 -10.17 -14.92 -4.36
C THR A 57 -8.82 -14.73 -5.05
N SER A 58 -8.73 -13.81 -6.03
CA SER A 58 -7.47 -13.52 -6.73
C SER A 58 -6.37 -13.09 -5.77
N LEU A 59 -6.66 -12.13 -4.87
CA LEU A 59 -5.69 -11.63 -3.89
C LEU A 59 -5.20 -12.73 -2.94
N ASN A 60 -6.11 -13.55 -2.40
CA ASN A 60 -5.73 -14.62 -1.48
C ASN A 60 -4.98 -15.76 -2.18
N LEU A 61 -5.40 -16.17 -3.38
CA LEU A 61 -4.72 -17.23 -4.11
C LEU A 61 -3.29 -16.85 -4.52
N VAL A 62 -3.05 -15.61 -4.98
CA VAL A 62 -1.66 -15.20 -5.30
C VAL A 62 -0.78 -15.11 -4.07
N LEU A 63 -1.36 -14.77 -2.91
CA LEU A 63 -0.66 -14.76 -1.63
C LEU A 63 -0.26 -16.17 -1.21
N LYS A 64 -1.21 -17.12 -1.22
CA LYS A 64 -1.00 -18.54 -0.92
C LYS A 64 -0.03 -19.22 -1.91
N CYS A 65 -0.07 -18.82 -3.17
CA CYS A 65 0.84 -19.30 -4.21
C CYS A 65 2.32 -18.93 -3.93
N ARG A 66 2.55 -17.79 -3.26
CA ARG A 66 3.89 -17.25 -3.03
C ARG A 66 4.43 -17.52 -1.63
N PHE A 67 3.57 -17.52 -0.61
CA PHE A 67 3.98 -17.59 0.78
C PHE A 67 3.28 -18.72 1.50
N SER A 68 3.98 -19.35 2.45
CA SER A 68 3.39 -20.38 3.30
C SER A 68 2.46 -19.78 4.35
N TYR A 69 1.54 -20.61 4.85
CA TYR A 69 0.58 -20.24 5.88
C TYR A 69 1.25 -19.77 7.17
N GLU A 70 2.34 -20.43 7.58
CA GLU A 70 3.10 -20.06 8.78
C GLU A 70 3.68 -18.64 8.66
N LYS A 71 4.18 -18.30 7.46
CA LYS A 71 4.69 -16.95 7.20
C LYS A 71 3.61 -15.88 7.27
N LEU A 72 2.39 -16.22 6.83
CA LEU A 72 1.25 -15.31 6.87
C LEU A 72 0.58 -15.25 8.24
N GLY A 73 0.92 -16.18 9.15
CA GLY A 73 0.28 -16.31 10.46
C GLY A 73 -1.19 -16.72 10.36
N LEU A 74 -1.51 -17.57 9.37
CA LEU A 74 -2.88 -17.99 9.05
C LEU A 74 -3.02 -19.51 9.16
N ASP A 75 -4.24 -19.97 9.44
CA ASP A 75 -4.63 -21.36 9.21
C ASP A 75 -4.90 -21.62 7.71
N GLU A 76 -4.89 -22.88 7.28
CA GLU A 76 -5.02 -23.27 5.86
C GLU A 76 -6.28 -22.68 5.17
N ASN A 77 -7.39 -22.57 5.91
CA ASN A 77 -8.67 -22.09 5.38
C ASN A 77 -8.90 -20.58 5.59
N GLU A 78 -7.95 -19.85 6.16
CA GLU A 78 -8.11 -18.42 6.41
C GLU A 78 -7.68 -17.57 5.22
N TYR A 79 -8.43 -16.50 4.99
CA TYR A 79 -8.11 -15.46 4.01
C TYR A 79 -7.58 -14.24 4.74
N LEU A 80 -6.45 -13.71 4.26
CA LEU A 80 -5.91 -12.45 4.75
C LEU A 80 -6.74 -11.28 4.22
N PHE A 81 -7.07 -11.34 2.91
CA PHE A 81 -7.92 -10.34 2.28
C PHE A 81 -9.39 -10.66 2.49
N ARG A 82 -10.12 -9.81 3.22
CA ARG A 82 -11.51 -10.05 3.59
C ARG A 82 -12.39 -8.84 3.33
N ASN A 83 -11.84 -7.63 3.26
CA ASN A 83 -12.63 -6.42 3.14
C ASN A 83 -13.16 -6.24 1.72
N LEU A 84 -14.40 -5.74 1.63
CA LEU A 84 -14.98 -5.32 0.36
C LEU A 84 -14.27 -4.06 -0.14
N SER A 85 -14.29 -3.86 -1.45
CA SER A 85 -13.92 -2.58 -2.03
C SER A 85 -14.90 -1.49 -1.60
N PHE A 86 -14.54 -0.22 -1.81
CA PHE A 86 -15.47 0.90 -1.64
C PHE A 86 -16.76 0.69 -2.45
N GLU A 87 -16.64 0.20 -3.70
CA GLU A 87 -17.78 -0.08 -4.57
C GLU A 87 -18.66 -1.23 -4.07
N GLY A 88 -18.04 -2.31 -3.57
CA GLY A 88 -18.76 -3.41 -2.96
C GLY A 88 -19.55 -2.97 -1.73
N THR A 89 -18.93 -2.14 -0.88
CA THR A 89 -19.57 -1.56 0.31
C THR A 89 -20.71 -0.62 -0.07
N ARG A 90 -20.48 0.30 -1.01
CA ARG A 90 -21.49 1.27 -1.47
C ARG A 90 -22.70 0.57 -2.12
N ALA A 91 -22.47 -0.53 -2.83
CA ALA A 91 -23.54 -1.33 -3.41
C ALA A 91 -24.29 -2.21 -2.38
N GLY A 92 -23.93 -2.17 -1.10
CA GLY A 92 -24.59 -2.93 -0.04
C GLY A 92 -24.36 -4.43 -0.12
N ILE A 93 -23.25 -4.87 -0.71
CA ILE A 93 -22.97 -6.30 -0.89
C ILE A 93 -22.68 -6.96 0.46
N SER A 94 -23.24 -8.14 0.67
CA SER A 94 -22.98 -8.94 1.88
C SER A 94 -21.56 -9.47 1.89
N LYS A 95 -20.72 -8.97 2.82
CA LYS A 95 -19.36 -9.47 3.06
C LYS A 95 -19.33 -11.00 3.26
N LYS A 96 -20.32 -11.54 3.97
CA LYS A 96 -20.46 -12.98 4.18
C LYS A 96 -20.68 -13.71 2.85
N ASN A 97 -21.65 -13.28 2.05
CA ASN A 97 -21.95 -13.93 0.77
C ASN A 97 -20.75 -13.85 -0.19
N THR A 98 -20.03 -12.72 -0.18
CA THR A 98 -18.79 -12.56 -0.96
C THR A 98 -17.75 -13.57 -0.55
N HIS A 99 -17.53 -13.74 0.76
CA HIS A 99 -16.55 -14.69 1.26
C HIS A 99 -16.96 -16.14 0.99
N ASP A 100 -18.23 -16.48 1.23
CA ASP A 100 -18.78 -17.81 0.94
C ASP A 100 -18.61 -18.17 -0.54
N LEU A 101 -18.82 -17.21 -1.45
CA LEU A 101 -18.56 -17.39 -2.89
C LEU A 101 -17.06 -17.51 -3.20
N ALA A 102 -16.23 -16.66 -2.59
CA ALA A 102 -14.79 -16.65 -2.82
C ALA A 102 -14.15 -17.99 -2.43
N MET A 103 -14.63 -18.60 -1.34
CA MET A 103 -14.15 -19.89 -0.83
C MET A 103 -14.55 -21.10 -1.70
N ARG A 104 -15.51 -20.95 -2.64
CA ARG A 104 -15.91 -22.09 -3.52
C ARG A 104 -14.81 -22.56 -4.46
N ILE A 105 -13.89 -21.66 -4.84
CA ILE A 105 -12.71 -22.05 -5.62
C ILE A 105 -11.72 -22.88 -4.77
N GLY A 106 -11.78 -22.76 -3.44
CA GLY A 106 -10.84 -23.38 -2.52
C GLY A 106 -9.40 -22.93 -2.78
N ASP A 107 -8.45 -23.81 -2.48
CA ASP A 107 -7.00 -23.57 -2.64
C ASP A 107 -6.47 -24.02 -4.01
N SER A 108 -7.27 -23.85 -5.07
CA SER A 108 -6.90 -24.29 -6.42
C SER A 108 -5.85 -23.36 -7.05
N THR A 109 -4.64 -23.30 -6.49
CA THR A 109 -3.49 -22.55 -7.04
C THR A 109 -3.08 -23.02 -8.43
N SER A 110 -3.54 -24.20 -8.86
CA SER A 110 -3.43 -24.71 -10.24
C SER A 110 -4.02 -23.76 -11.29
N LEU A 111 -4.89 -22.82 -10.89
CA LEU A 111 -5.42 -21.75 -11.74
C LEU A 111 -4.41 -20.63 -12.00
N LEU A 112 -3.30 -20.60 -11.26
CA LEU A 112 -2.32 -19.53 -11.29
C LEU A 112 -1.05 -19.94 -12.04
N PRO A 113 -0.39 -19.00 -12.71
CA PRO A 113 0.95 -19.22 -13.25
C PRO A 113 2.01 -19.19 -12.13
N GLU A 114 2.04 -20.24 -11.30
CA GLU A 114 2.80 -20.29 -10.04
C GLU A 114 4.28 -19.91 -10.22
N THR A 115 4.93 -20.47 -11.25
CA THR A 115 6.35 -20.19 -11.55
C THR A 115 6.63 -18.72 -11.84
N LYS A 116 5.66 -17.96 -12.37
CA LYS A 116 5.80 -16.51 -12.58
C LYS A 116 5.66 -15.76 -11.26
N ILE A 117 4.65 -16.09 -10.47
CA ILE A 117 4.34 -15.44 -9.20
C ILE A 117 5.48 -15.61 -8.18
N GLN A 118 6.04 -16.82 -8.09
CA GLN A 118 7.16 -17.13 -7.18
C GLN A 118 8.45 -16.37 -7.53
N LYS A 119 8.65 -15.99 -8.79
CA LYS A 119 9.85 -15.29 -9.27
C LYS A 119 9.80 -13.76 -9.12
N LEU A 120 8.63 -13.18 -8.83
CA LEU A 120 8.51 -11.73 -8.70
C LEU A 120 9.36 -11.22 -7.53
N SER A 121 9.90 -10.01 -7.62
CA SER A 121 10.44 -9.34 -6.43
C SER A 121 9.30 -9.04 -5.42
N LEU A 122 9.61 -8.71 -4.17
CA LEU A 122 8.56 -8.32 -3.22
C LEU A 122 7.82 -7.05 -3.68
N ASN A 123 8.55 -6.09 -4.27
CA ASN A 123 7.97 -4.90 -4.88
C ASN A 123 7.03 -5.24 -6.03
N ASP A 124 7.46 -6.10 -6.96
CA ASP A 124 6.60 -6.50 -8.09
C ASP A 124 5.38 -7.30 -7.63
N PHE A 125 5.52 -8.07 -6.55
CA PHE A 125 4.40 -8.76 -5.94
C PHE A 125 3.41 -7.79 -5.28
N ALA A 126 3.88 -6.78 -4.56
CA ALA A 126 3.03 -5.70 -4.03
C ALA A 126 2.29 -4.98 -5.17
N ASN A 127 3.00 -4.67 -6.26
CA ASN A 127 2.39 -4.08 -7.46
C ASN A 127 1.35 -5.00 -8.09
N LEU A 128 1.60 -6.32 -8.13
CA LEU A 128 0.61 -7.30 -8.61
C LEU A 128 -0.66 -7.26 -7.76
N LEU A 129 -0.55 -7.17 -6.42
CA LEU A 129 -1.71 -7.04 -5.54
C LEU A 129 -2.51 -5.76 -5.84
N GLY A 130 -1.82 -4.63 -6.04
CA GLY A 130 -2.44 -3.36 -6.44
C GLY A 130 -3.18 -3.45 -7.77
N TRP A 131 -2.59 -4.12 -8.77
CA TRP A 131 -3.23 -4.38 -10.06
C TRP A 131 -4.47 -5.25 -9.94
N ILE A 132 -4.39 -6.35 -9.18
CA ILE A 132 -5.53 -7.25 -8.94
C ILE A 132 -6.67 -6.48 -8.26
N HIS A 133 -6.36 -5.65 -7.25
CA HIS A 133 -7.37 -4.81 -6.58
C HIS A 133 -8.04 -3.85 -7.55
N SER A 134 -7.25 -3.13 -8.36
CA SER A 134 -7.76 -2.15 -9.34
C SER A 134 -8.66 -2.81 -10.39
N LEU A 135 -8.21 -3.92 -10.98
CA LEU A 135 -8.99 -4.67 -11.96
C LEU A 135 -10.27 -5.24 -11.34
N GLY A 136 -10.11 -5.88 -10.18
CA GLY A 136 -11.18 -6.53 -9.42
C GLY A 136 -12.17 -5.58 -8.75
N SER A 137 -11.88 -4.28 -8.67
CA SER A 137 -12.82 -3.30 -8.11
C SER A 137 -13.56 -2.53 -9.20
N TYR A 138 -12.85 -2.10 -10.24
CA TYR A 138 -13.33 -1.05 -11.16
C TYR A 138 -13.46 -1.47 -12.63
N HIS A 139 -12.82 -2.56 -13.05
CA HIS A 139 -12.73 -2.95 -14.48
C HIS A 139 -13.54 -4.20 -14.84
N LEU A 140 -14.26 -4.75 -13.86
CA LEU A 140 -15.20 -5.87 -14.02
C LEU A 140 -16.65 -5.37 -13.90
N PRO A 141 -17.63 -5.96 -14.64
CA PRO A 141 -17.46 -7.06 -15.59
C PRO A 141 -16.88 -6.57 -16.92
N LEU A 142 -16.08 -7.44 -17.57
CA LEU A 142 -15.34 -7.18 -18.81
C LEU A 142 -16.27 -6.87 -19.99
N SER A 143 -16.73 -5.63 -20.11
CA SER A 143 -17.30 -5.14 -21.35
C SER A 143 -16.15 -4.66 -22.24
N LEU A 144 -15.90 -5.42 -23.31
CA LEU A 144 -14.93 -5.09 -24.37
C LEU A 144 -15.16 -3.66 -24.87
N ASN A 145 -14.34 -2.73 -24.41
CA ASN A 145 -14.01 -1.53 -25.15
C ASN A 145 -12.59 -1.12 -24.78
N HIS A 146 -11.66 -1.40 -25.70
CA HIS A 146 -10.31 -0.83 -25.75
C HIS A 146 -10.31 0.70 -26.00
N GLY A 147 -11.42 1.38 -25.71
CA GLY A 147 -11.62 2.80 -25.90
C GLY A 147 -11.99 3.44 -24.57
N SER A 148 -11.07 4.24 -24.04
CA SER A 148 -11.15 5.01 -22.79
C SER A 148 -11.12 4.17 -21.49
N PHE A 149 -9.93 4.11 -20.87
CA PHE A 149 -9.72 3.87 -19.43
C PHE A 149 -10.34 4.99 -18.57
N GLN A 150 -11.55 5.44 -18.91
CA GLN A 150 -12.11 6.67 -18.37
C GLN A 150 -13.61 6.56 -18.12
N ARG A 151 -13.90 6.75 -16.84
CA ARG A 151 -15.09 7.36 -16.22
C ARG A 151 -16.12 6.40 -15.67
N THR A 152 -15.96 6.15 -14.37
CA THR A 152 -17.06 6.52 -13.45
C THR A 152 -16.62 7.08 -12.08
N LEU A 153 -15.40 6.84 -11.55
CA LEU A 153 -15.19 7.03 -10.08
C LEU A 153 -13.86 7.65 -9.59
N GLY A 154 -13.00 8.21 -10.45
CA GLY A 154 -11.81 8.97 -10.00
C GLY A 154 -10.67 8.13 -9.39
N ALA A 155 -10.84 6.83 -9.18
CA ALA A 155 -9.77 5.92 -8.78
C ALA A 155 -8.91 5.54 -10.00
N TYR A 156 -7.84 6.29 -10.24
CA TYR A 156 -6.81 5.94 -11.22
C TYR A 156 -5.71 5.14 -10.51
N TYR A 157 -5.43 3.92 -10.99
CA TYR A 157 -4.23 3.22 -10.58
C TYR A 157 -3.01 4.04 -11.03
N THR A 158 -2.22 4.51 -10.07
CA THR A 158 -0.97 5.22 -10.35
C THR A 158 0.11 4.18 -10.63
N PRO A 159 0.76 4.18 -11.81
CA PRO A 159 1.88 3.28 -12.06
C PRO A 159 3.01 3.50 -11.05
N GLN A 160 3.68 2.41 -10.64
CA GLN A 160 4.73 2.48 -9.60
C GLN A 160 5.87 3.42 -10.02
N SER A 161 6.25 3.40 -11.30
CA SER A 161 7.28 4.29 -11.84
C SER A 161 6.96 5.79 -11.68
N ILE A 162 5.68 6.16 -11.80
CA ILE A 162 5.21 7.53 -11.59
C ILE A 162 5.24 7.89 -10.10
N ALA A 163 4.79 6.98 -9.23
CA ALA A 163 4.86 7.19 -7.79
C ALA A 163 6.32 7.36 -7.33
N ASP A 164 7.24 6.51 -7.79
CA ASP A 164 8.68 6.59 -7.52
C ASP A 164 9.29 7.91 -7.96
N TYR A 165 8.91 8.38 -9.15
CA TYR A 165 9.35 9.68 -9.65
C TYR A 165 8.88 10.83 -8.75
N ILE A 166 7.60 10.87 -8.39
CA ILE A 166 7.02 11.94 -7.57
C ILE A 166 7.62 11.92 -6.15
N VAL A 167 7.71 10.75 -5.52
CA VAL A 167 8.27 10.61 -4.17
C VAL A 167 9.74 11.03 -4.14
N ASN A 168 10.52 10.61 -5.14
CA ASN A 168 11.91 11.00 -5.24
C ASN A 168 12.07 12.53 -5.46
N LEU A 169 11.24 13.15 -6.30
CA LEU A 169 11.27 14.61 -6.47
C LEU A 169 10.88 15.36 -5.19
N THR A 170 9.90 14.85 -4.46
CA THR A 170 9.31 15.50 -3.29
C THR A 170 10.23 15.39 -2.08
N MET A 171 10.74 14.20 -1.79
CA MET A 171 11.37 13.89 -0.51
C MET A 171 12.89 13.87 -0.54
N LYS A 172 13.52 13.54 -1.67
CA LYS A 172 14.97 13.26 -1.73
C LYS A 172 15.81 14.40 -1.14
N ASN A 173 15.54 15.64 -1.54
CA ASN A 173 16.32 16.78 -1.08
C ASN A 173 16.18 17.01 0.43
N GLY A 174 14.97 16.84 0.97
CA GLY A 174 14.71 16.94 2.42
C GLY A 174 15.42 15.84 3.19
N LEU A 175 15.31 14.58 2.74
CA LEU A 175 15.99 13.45 3.37
C LEU A 175 17.53 13.61 3.31
N GLU A 176 18.08 14.13 2.22
CA GLU A 176 19.51 14.43 2.14
C GLU A 176 19.94 15.53 3.12
N GLN A 177 19.11 16.54 3.34
CA GLN A 177 19.37 17.56 4.36
C GLN A 177 19.34 16.97 5.76
N GLN A 178 18.36 16.12 6.08
CA GLN A 178 18.26 15.43 7.37
C GLN A 178 19.48 14.53 7.62
N VAL A 179 19.89 13.72 6.64
CA VAL A 179 21.11 12.91 6.76
C VAL A 179 22.35 13.79 6.98
N ARG A 180 22.48 14.91 6.27
CA ARG A 180 23.62 15.83 6.47
C ARG A 180 23.60 16.50 7.85
N ALA A 181 22.43 16.70 8.45
CA ALA A 181 22.27 17.30 9.76
C ALA A 181 22.63 16.36 10.92
N ILE A 182 22.80 15.06 10.66
CA ILE A 182 23.30 14.11 11.66
C ILE A 182 24.68 14.57 12.13
N SER A 183 24.73 14.98 13.40
CA SER A 183 25.83 15.72 13.99
C SER A 183 26.73 14.85 14.86
N LYS A 184 27.92 15.37 15.17
CA LYS A 184 28.97 14.61 15.86
C LYS A 184 28.55 14.25 17.29
N ASN A 185 28.63 12.96 17.63
CA ASN A 185 28.30 12.40 18.95
C ASN A 185 26.87 12.70 19.45
N ALA A 186 25.91 13.01 18.56
CA ALA A 186 24.52 13.29 18.95
C ALA A 186 23.56 12.25 18.36
N THR A 187 22.92 11.47 19.22
CA THR A 187 21.88 10.51 18.81
C THR A 187 20.60 11.20 18.37
N SER A 188 20.28 12.37 18.95
CA SER A 188 19.03 13.10 18.69
C SER A 188 18.79 13.38 17.21
N SER A 189 19.79 13.84 16.45
CA SER A 189 19.62 14.10 15.02
C SER A 189 19.41 12.83 14.17
N PHE A 190 19.84 11.67 14.65
CA PHE A 190 19.59 10.38 14.02
C PHE A 190 18.20 9.83 14.40
N GLU A 191 17.78 10.03 15.65
CA GLU A 191 16.41 9.76 16.13
C GLU A 191 15.38 10.64 15.40
N ASP A 192 15.68 11.92 15.18
CA ASP A 192 14.85 12.85 14.40
C ASP A 192 14.64 12.36 12.96
N PHE A 193 15.68 11.81 12.33
CA PHE A 193 15.57 11.23 10.99
C PHE A 193 14.66 9.99 10.97
N LEU A 194 14.78 9.12 11.98
CA LEU A 194 13.99 7.89 12.07
C LEU A 194 12.54 8.14 12.54
N SER A 195 12.29 9.27 13.20
CA SER A 195 10.95 9.67 13.67
C SER A 195 10.11 10.41 12.63
N LEU A 196 10.61 10.64 11.41
CA LEU A 196 9.88 11.31 10.32
C LEU A 196 8.53 10.65 10.05
N ARG A 197 7.44 11.42 10.07
CA ARG A 197 6.05 10.96 9.91
C ARG A 197 5.52 11.31 8.53
N ILE A 198 5.30 10.29 7.70
CA ILE A 198 4.92 10.51 6.31
C ILE A 198 3.48 10.05 6.11
N LEU A 199 2.63 10.94 5.59
CA LEU A 199 1.21 10.71 5.38
C LEU A 199 0.86 10.69 3.89
N ASP A 200 0.05 9.72 3.49
CA ASP A 200 -0.74 9.77 2.26
C ASP A 200 -2.25 9.76 2.61
N PRO A 201 -2.97 10.90 2.45
CA PRO A 201 -4.37 11.03 2.89
C PRO A 201 -5.39 10.38 1.92
N ALA A 202 -4.95 9.80 0.81
CA ALA A 202 -5.79 9.07 -0.15
C ALA A 202 -4.99 7.91 -0.76
N CYS A 203 -4.49 7.03 0.12
CA CYS A 203 -3.38 6.14 -0.22
C CYS A 203 -3.74 4.98 -1.16
N GLY A 204 -5.03 4.71 -1.34
CA GLY A 204 -5.52 3.56 -2.09
C GLY A 204 -4.82 2.27 -1.67
N ALA A 205 -4.30 1.53 -2.65
CA ALA A 205 -3.55 0.30 -2.44
C ALA A 205 -2.09 0.52 -1.96
N GLY A 206 -1.71 1.77 -1.65
CA GLY A 206 -0.45 2.12 -0.99
C GLY A 206 0.73 2.39 -1.93
N VAL A 207 0.51 2.65 -3.22
CA VAL A 207 1.60 2.81 -4.20
C VAL A 207 2.63 3.88 -3.81
N PHE A 208 2.18 5.03 -3.31
CA PHE A 208 3.06 6.09 -2.80
C PHE A 208 3.73 5.66 -1.49
N LEU A 209 3.01 5.06 -0.54
CA LEU A 209 3.58 4.57 0.71
C LEU A 209 4.65 3.49 0.48
N ILE A 210 4.44 2.59 -0.48
CA ILE A 210 5.42 1.59 -0.92
C ILE A 210 6.66 2.29 -1.47
N SER A 211 6.47 3.27 -2.35
CA SER A 211 7.57 4.07 -2.90
C SER A 211 8.38 4.78 -1.81
N VAL A 212 7.68 5.41 -0.87
CA VAL A 212 8.27 6.04 0.31
C VAL A 212 9.04 5.04 1.17
N ALA A 213 8.47 3.85 1.44
CA ALA A 213 9.13 2.80 2.21
C ALA A 213 10.48 2.40 1.59
N ASN A 214 10.51 2.22 0.26
CA ASN A 214 11.74 1.90 -0.47
C ASN A 214 12.78 3.04 -0.39
N LEU A 215 12.32 4.28 -0.59
CA LEU A 215 13.19 5.45 -0.50
C LEU A 215 13.76 5.58 0.91
N MET A 216 12.92 5.51 1.94
CA MET A 216 13.31 5.57 3.35
C MET A 216 14.29 4.45 3.69
N GLN A 217 14.08 3.21 3.25
CA GLN A 217 15.03 2.12 3.49
C GLN A 217 16.44 2.45 2.95
N SER A 218 16.52 3.08 1.76
CA SER A 218 17.80 3.52 1.20
C SER A 218 18.45 4.65 1.99
N PHE A 219 17.66 5.59 2.50
CA PHE A 219 18.15 6.73 3.29
C PHE A 219 18.47 6.36 4.73
N THR A 220 17.77 5.40 5.34
CA THR A 220 18.11 4.83 6.65
C THR A 220 19.50 4.22 6.63
N LYS A 221 19.88 3.51 5.56
CA LYS A 221 21.26 3.00 5.40
C LYS A 221 22.28 4.14 5.40
N LYS A 222 22.02 5.21 4.63
CA LYS A 222 22.89 6.40 4.60
C LYS A 222 22.96 7.11 5.96
N ALA A 223 21.84 7.20 6.66
CA ALA A 223 21.75 7.80 7.99
C ALA A 223 22.56 7.01 9.02
N ILE A 224 22.47 5.67 8.99
CA ILE A 224 23.28 4.77 9.83
C ILE A 224 24.77 4.97 9.56
N ASP A 225 25.19 5.00 8.29
CA ASP A 225 26.60 5.20 7.95
C ASP A 225 27.09 6.59 8.39
N LYS A 226 26.27 7.62 8.19
CA LYS A 226 26.57 8.97 8.66
C LYS A 226 26.66 9.08 10.18
N ALA A 227 25.80 8.38 10.92
CA ALA A 227 25.83 8.33 12.39
C ALA A 227 27.13 7.68 12.88
N ARG A 228 27.56 6.57 12.23
CA ARG A 228 28.85 5.92 12.52
C ARG A 228 30.04 6.84 12.27
N GLU A 229 30.07 7.51 11.11
CA GLU A 229 31.11 8.49 10.77
C GLU A 229 31.15 9.66 11.75
N SER A 230 30.00 10.02 12.31
CA SER A 230 29.84 11.11 13.27
C SER A 230 30.15 10.69 14.71
N GLY A 231 30.57 9.45 14.95
CA GLY A 231 31.01 8.97 16.26
C GLY A 231 29.90 8.46 17.18
N VAL A 232 28.67 8.25 16.67
CA VAL A 232 27.60 7.61 17.44
C VAL A 232 27.96 6.15 17.71
N LEU A 233 27.76 5.68 18.94
CA LEU A 233 28.12 4.32 19.31
C LEU A 233 27.29 3.30 18.53
N LYS A 234 27.91 2.16 18.22
CA LYS A 234 27.24 1.08 17.51
C LYS A 234 26.05 0.52 18.29
N SER A 235 26.15 0.45 19.62
CA SER A 235 25.04 0.06 20.51
C SER A 235 23.87 1.00 20.35
N ASP A 236 24.11 2.31 20.42
CA ASP A 236 23.05 3.32 20.35
C ASP A 236 22.35 3.27 18.99
N ILE A 237 23.11 3.12 17.90
CA ILE A 237 22.51 2.93 16.55
C ILE A 237 21.63 1.67 16.51
N GLN A 238 22.08 0.56 17.09
CA GLN A 238 21.31 -0.68 17.13
C GLN A 238 20.03 -0.53 17.97
N ASP A 239 20.13 0.12 19.12
CA ASP A 239 19.01 0.37 20.02
C ASP A 239 17.98 1.31 19.36
N ILE A 240 18.42 2.40 18.74
CA ILE A 240 17.54 3.35 18.05
C ILE A 240 16.86 2.68 16.83
N VAL A 241 17.61 1.93 16.02
CA VAL A 241 17.02 1.26 14.83
C VAL A 241 16.05 0.16 15.24
N SER A 242 16.34 -0.59 16.30
CA SER A 242 15.47 -1.68 16.78
C SER A 242 14.19 -1.18 17.47
N THR A 243 14.21 0.03 18.02
CA THR A 243 13.04 0.68 18.63
C THR A 243 12.25 1.55 17.66
N SER A 244 12.83 1.88 16.51
CA SER A 244 12.16 2.65 15.46
C SER A 244 11.04 1.85 14.82
N THR A 245 9.82 2.39 14.87
CA THR A 245 8.66 1.88 14.14
C THR A 245 8.57 2.52 12.75
N SER A 246 7.84 1.87 11.84
CA SER A 246 7.52 2.48 10.56
C SER A 246 6.51 3.62 10.75
N ASN A 247 6.95 4.85 10.51
CA ASN A 247 6.15 6.07 10.64
C ASN A 247 5.45 6.43 9.32
N LEU A 248 4.83 5.43 8.69
CA LEU A 248 4.06 5.56 7.46
C LEU A 248 2.57 5.54 7.79
N TYR A 249 1.87 6.58 7.37
CA TYR A 249 0.46 6.81 7.64
C TYR A 249 -0.32 6.91 6.34
N GLY A 250 -1.51 6.33 6.33
CA GLY A 250 -2.37 6.28 5.16
C GLY A 250 -3.83 6.45 5.54
N VAL A 251 -4.59 7.20 4.75
CA VAL A 251 -6.04 7.27 4.87
C VAL A 251 -6.65 6.95 3.50
N ASP A 252 -7.70 6.13 3.47
CA ASP A 252 -8.46 5.91 2.24
C ASP A 252 -9.91 5.48 2.54
N LEU A 253 -10.82 5.78 1.61
CA LEU A 253 -12.23 5.36 1.68
C LEU A 253 -12.42 3.87 1.38
N ASP A 254 -11.53 3.27 0.60
CA ASP A 254 -11.60 1.87 0.18
C ASP A 254 -10.89 0.97 1.20
N SER A 255 -11.67 0.32 2.06
CA SER A 255 -11.16 -0.64 3.05
C SER A 255 -10.46 -1.84 2.40
N GLY A 256 -10.86 -2.24 1.19
CA GLY A 256 -10.18 -3.29 0.43
C GLY A 256 -8.81 -2.83 -0.06
N ALA A 257 -8.69 -1.56 -0.48
CA ALA A 257 -7.42 -0.98 -0.89
C ALA A 257 -6.44 -0.84 0.30
N LEU A 258 -6.93 -0.40 1.47
CA LEU A 258 -6.13 -0.32 2.70
C LEU A 258 -5.59 -1.67 3.14
N GLU A 259 -6.35 -2.75 2.93
CA GLU A 259 -5.89 -4.12 3.22
C GLU A 259 -4.73 -4.53 2.29
N VAL A 260 -4.79 -4.11 1.02
CA VAL A 260 -3.69 -4.27 0.05
C VAL A 260 -2.46 -3.45 0.44
N ALA A 261 -2.65 -2.20 0.84
CA ALA A 261 -1.56 -1.36 1.34
C ALA A 261 -0.89 -1.98 2.57
N ASP A 262 -1.69 -2.40 3.56
CA ASP A 262 -1.23 -3.02 4.80
C ASP A 262 -0.36 -4.25 4.54
N ILE A 263 -0.88 -5.21 3.79
CA ILE A 263 -0.17 -6.47 3.54
C ILE A 263 1.08 -6.22 2.68
N SER A 264 0.99 -5.33 1.68
CA SER A 264 2.14 -4.96 0.84
C SER A 264 3.27 -4.33 1.65
N LEU A 265 2.96 -3.35 2.50
CA LEU A 265 3.95 -2.69 3.35
C LEU A 265 4.57 -3.68 4.34
N ARG A 266 3.77 -4.52 4.98
CA ARG A 266 4.28 -5.53 5.94
C ARG A 266 5.19 -6.57 5.27
N LEU A 267 4.88 -6.97 4.04
CA LEU A 267 5.76 -7.86 3.27
C LEU A 267 7.10 -7.19 2.92
N LEU A 268 7.11 -5.89 2.64
CA LEU A 268 8.31 -5.13 2.28
C LEU A 268 9.16 -4.74 3.50
N LEU A 269 8.50 -4.41 4.62
CA LEU A 269 9.13 -3.94 5.86
C LEU A 269 9.50 -5.08 6.83
N GLY A 270 9.08 -6.31 6.55
CA GLY A 270 9.32 -7.45 7.42
C GLY A 270 10.80 -7.68 7.76
N ASN A 271 11.06 -8.07 9.01
CA ASN A 271 12.40 -8.13 9.61
C ASN A 271 13.19 -9.40 9.27
N GLY A 272 12.67 -10.26 8.38
CA GLY A 272 13.32 -11.51 7.96
C GLY A 272 13.23 -12.66 8.96
N ASP A 273 12.48 -12.51 10.07
CA ASP A 273 12.19 -13.57 11.04
C ASP A 273 11.22 -14.65 10.53
N GLY A 274 10.74 -14.48 9.29
CA GLY A 274 9.85 -15.41 8.62
C GLY A 274 8.37 -15.15 8.87
N SER A 275 8.01 -14.24 9.78
CA SER A 275 6.62 -13.86 10.08
C SER A 275 6.24 -12.51 9.47
N LEU A 276 4.95 -12.32 9.22
CA LEU A 276 4.43 -11.02 8.80
C LEU A 276 4.31 -10.11 10.03
N PRO A 277 4.82 -8.87 9.99
CA PRO A 277 4.65 -7.91 11.09
C PRO A 277 3.18 -7.70 11.49
N GLU A 278 2.96 -7.05 12.64
CA GLU A 278 1.62 -6.69 13.08
C GLU A 278 0.92 -5.76 12.07
N SER A 279 -0.40 -5.90 11.91
CA SER A 279 -1.18 -5.07 10.98
C SER A 279 -1.11 -3.58 11.34
N MET A 280 -0.89 -2.78 10.31
CA MET A 280 -0.96 -1.32 10.31
C MET A 280 -2.40 -0.84 10.13
N PHE A 281 -3.30 -1.68 9.61
CA PHE A 281 -4.72 -1.38 9.43
C PHE A 281 -5.39 -1.09 10.78
N GLY A 282 -5.99 0.09 10.90
CA GLY A 282 -6.69 0.56 12.10
C GLY A 282 -5.77 1.31 13.05
N LYS A 283 -4.45 1.27 12.79
CA LYS A 283 -3.41 2.00 13.53
C LYS A 283 -2.87 3.16 12.69
N THR A 284 -1.97 2.90 11.75
CA THR A 284 -1.41 3.96 10.90
C THR A 284 -2.08 4.04 9.53
N LEU A 285 -2.77 2.97 9.10
CA LEU A 285 -3.63 2.95 7.93
C LEU A 285 -5.10 3.00 8.37
N LYS A 286 -5.82 4.06 8.04
CA LYS A 286 -7.18 4.31 8.54
C LYS A 286 -8.20 4.45 7.42
N ASN A 287 -9.40 3.93 7.66
CA ASN A 287 -10.51 4.05 6.71
C ASN A 287 -11.34 5.32 6.96
N GLY A 288 -11.46 6.18 5.96
CA GLY A 288 -12.23 7.42 6.07
C GLY A 288 -12.05 8.38 4.91
N ASP A 289 -12.94 9.37 4.83
CA ASP A 289 -12.84 10.51 3.92
C ASP A 289 -11.98 11.59 4.56
N SER A 290 -10.71 11.66 4.15
CA SER A 290 -9.72 12.61 4.66
C SER A 290 -10.09 14.08 4.44
N LEU A 291 -11.04 14.37 3.54
CA LEU A 291 -11.50 15.73 3.22
C LEU A 291 -12.70 16.18 4.06
N ILE A 292 -13.40 15.25 4.72
CA ILE A 292 -14.64 15.57 5.45
C ILE A 292 -14.44 15.42 6.95
N SER A 293 -14.67 16.51 7.68
CA SER A 293 -14.83 16.52 9.13
C SER A 293 -16.20 17.10 9.49
N PHE A 294 -16.86 16.48 10.46
CA PHE A 294 -18.11 16.98 11.02
C PHE A 294 -17.89 17.92 12.20
N ARG A 295 -16.70 17.92 12.81
CA ARG A 295 -16.38 18.65 14.04
C ARG A 295 -15.70 20.03 13.84
N GLY A 296 -15.31 20.34 12.61
CA GLY A 296 -14.70 21.62 12.24
C GLY A 296 -13.34 21.86 12.90
N LEU A 297 -12.71 23.01 12.62
CA LEU A 297 -11.43 23.35 13.24
C LEU A 297 -11.57 23.42 14.77
N GLN A 298 -10.70 22.71 15.49
CA GLN A 298 -10.67 22.60 16.96
C GLN A 298 -11.85 21.86 17.63
N ASP A 299 -12.59 21.02 16.89
CA ASP A 299 -13.67 20.19 17.46
C ASP A 299 -14.82 21.00 18.10
N LYS A 300 -15.17 22.15 17.51
CA LYS A 300 -16.15 23.11 18.06
C LYS A 300 -17.38 23.36 17.18
N SER A 301 -17.42 22.84 15.96
CA SER A 301 -18.49 23.12 15.00
C SER A 301 -19.16 21.84 14.52
N ASN A 302 -20.48 21.82 14.32
CA ASN A 302 -21.16 20.69 13.68
C ASN A 302 -21.46 21.00 12.20
N HIS A 303 -20.72 20.36 11.29
CA HIS A 303 -20.88 20.50 9.83
C HIS A 303 -21.80 19.45 9.19
N GLN A 304 -22.38 18.51 9.95
CA GLN A 304 -23.27 17.47 9.41
C GLN A 304 -24.43 18.07 8.61
N ARG A 305 -24.93 19.26 8.99
CA ARG A 305 -26.02 19.96 8.32
C ARG A 305 -25.75 20.32 6.85
N PHE A 306 -24.49 20.32 6.42
CA PHE A 306 -24.11 20.65 5.03
C PHE A 306 -24.15 19.44 4.10
N PHE A 307 -24.35 18.24 4.63
CA PHE A 307 -24.32 17.01 3.86
C PHE A 307 -25.71 16.36 3.79
N ARG A 308 -26.00 15.73 2.65
CA ARG A 308 -27.15 14.83 2.53
C ARG A 308 -26.75 13.48 3.12
N GLU A 309 -27.62 12.92 3.95
CA GLU A 309 -27.38 11.63 4.63
C GLU A 309 -26.01 11.56 5.33
N PRO A 310 -25.70 12.48 6.27
CA PRO A 310 -24.39 12.55 6.91
C PRO A 310 -23.99 11.26 7.64
N MET A 311 -24.97 10.43 8.03
CA MET A 311 -24.73 9.12 8.64
C MET A 311 -24.13 8.09 7.67
N ASN A 312 -24.26 8.31 6.36
CA ASN A 312 -23.70 7.47 5.31
C ASN A 312 -22.31 7.94 4.85
N ILE A 313 -21.81 9.07 5.38
CA ILE A 313 -20.50 9.62 5.05
C ILE A 313 -19.50 9.17 6.11
N ASN A 314 -18.43 8.55 5.66
CA ASN A 314 -17.34 8.12 6.53
C ASN A 314 -16.37 9.29 6.81
N ALA A 315 -16.83 10.33 7.51
CA ALA A 315 -16.01 11.49 7.84
C ALA A 315 -14.79 11.11 8.69
N PHE A 316 -13.65 11.74 8.43
CA PHE A 316 -12.38 11.47 9.10
C PHE A 316 -11.99 12.60 10.07
N GLU A 317 -11.95 12.29 11.36
CA GLU A 317 -11.62 13.26 12.41
C GLU A 317 -10.15 13.10 12.84
N TRP A 318 -9.25 13.81 12.16
CA TRP A 318 -7.79 13.67 12.28
C TRP A 318 -7.25 13.59 13.72
N GLN A 319 -7.65 14.50 14.61
CA GLN A 319 -7.18 14.52 16.00
C GLN A 319 -7.69 13.33 16.83
N LYS A 320 -8.85 12.77 16.46
CA LYS A 320 -9.42 11.60 17.12
C LYS A 320 -8.80 10.30 16.59
N GLU A 321 -8.53 10.25 15.29
CA GLU A 321 -8.05 9.04 14.62
C GLU A 321 -6.54 8.84 14.77
N PHE A 322 -5.77 9.93 14.93
CA PHE A 322 -4.33 9.93 15.21
C PHE A 322 -3.97 10.78 16.45
N PRO A 323 -4.48 10.45 17.64
CA PRO A 323 -4.28 11.26 18.85
C PRO A 323 -2.79 11.38 19.21
N GLU A 324 -1.99 10.35 18.99
CA GLU A 324 -0.54 10.35 19.23
C GLU A 324 0.20 11.36 18.35
N ILE A 325 -0.27 11.62 17.12
CA ILE A 325 0.36 12.55 16.20
C ILE A 325 0.02 14.01 16.52
N PHE A 326 -1.20 14.25 17.03
CA PHE A 326 -1.70 15.60 17.29
C PHE A 326 -1.58 16.04 18.76
N SER A 327 -1.22 15.14 19.68
CA SER A 327 -1.02 15.46 21.11
C SER A 327 0.42 15.85 21.46
N GLU A 328 1.36 15.64 20.55
CA GLU A 328 2.77 15.93 20.76
C GLU A 328 3.14 17.42 20.59
N THR A 329 4.31 17.78 21.10
CA THR A 329 4.88 19.13 20.96
C THR A 329 5.14 19.52 19.51
N ARG A 330 5.51 18.56 18.65
CA ARG A 330 5.60 18.71 17.20
C ARG A 330 4.39 18.01 16.55
N ALA A 331 3.23 18.63 16.69
CA ALA A 331 1.99 18.08 16.16
C ALA A 331 1.98 18.04 14.62
N GLY A 332 1.52 16.93 14.06
CA GLY A 332 1.32 16.74 12.63
C GLY A 332 2.32 15.80 11.95
N PHE A 333 2.28 15.80 10.62
CA PHE A 333 3.12 15.00 9.73
C PHE A 333 4.21 15.89 9.09
N ASP A 334 5.30 15.29 8.63
CA ASP A 334 6.49 15.96 8.09
C ASP A 334 6.44 16.22 6.58
#